data_AF-A0A2H9SDV0-F1
#
_entry.id   AF-A0A2H9SDV0-F1
#
_cell.length_a   1.000
_cell.length_b   1.000
_cell.length_c   1.000
_cell.angle_alpha   90.00
_cell.angle_beta   90.00
_cell.angle_gamma   90.00
#
_symmetry.space_group_name_H-M   'P 1'
#
loop_
_entity.id
_entity.type
_entity.pdbx_description
1 polymer ?
#
loop_
_entity_poly.entity_id
_entity_poly.type
_entity_poly.pdbx_seq_one_letter_code
_entity_poly.pdbx_strand_id
1 'polypeptide(L)'
;MMLGWWKQFKIKHLLKQLRLLSTNRLNNTSSTELVQKEIALYFQLAKLYEAMIGKKKYPFAREQALACYRAAAALDNAEAQFLVGQKSLEEGRLREELQSSGFLASDANTAYLTMSFKDAHGFLLAAEKHQHIKAKRLRGLCYINGWGVPIDKNAGFDLVVASIEQENAWDRVQKIFAELGINQSSFFSELFQHRK
;
A
#
# COMPACT_ATOMS: atom_id res chain seq x y z
N MET A 1 -0.91 -6.65 32.85
CA MET A 1 -1.92 -5.57 32.80
C MET A 1 -1.36 -4.18 32.46
N MET A 2 -0.08 -3.87 32.72
CA MET A 2 0.47 -2.51 32.54
C MET A 2 0.73 -2.05 31.09
N LEU A 3 1.15 -2.94 30.18
CA LEU A 3 1.52 -2.57 28.79
C LEU A 3 0.40 -1.93 27.95
N GLY A 4 -0.88 -2.22 28.25
CA GLY A 4 -2.02 -1.71 27.48
C GLY A 4 -2.37 -0.25 27.79
N TRP A 5 -1.99 0.25 28.97
CA TRP A 5 -2.31 1.61 29.40
C TRP A 5 -1.40 2.64 28.73
N TRP A 6 -0.10 2.35 28.65
CA TRP A 6 0.89 3.17 27.94
C TRP A 6 0.57 3.35 26.46
N LYS A 7 0.14 2.28 25.77
CA LYS A 7 -0.27 2.35 24.36
C LYS A 7 -1.49 3.24 24.18
N GLN A 8 -2.50 3.13 25.04
CA GLN A 8 -3.69 3.96 24.98
C GLN A 8 -3.37 5.45 25.23
N PHE A 9 -2.49 5.74 26.19
CA PHE A 9 -2.02 7.10 26.42
C PHE A 9 -1.28 7.67 25.21
N LYS A 10 -0.35 6.88 24.63
CA LYS A 10 0.39 7.27 23.43
C LYS A 10 -0.53 7.55 22.24
N ILE A 11 -1.54 6.71 22.01
CA ILE A 11 -2.55 6.93 20.94
C ILE A 11 -3.29 8.25 21.17
N LYS A 12 -3.79 8.49 22.38
CA LYS A 12 -4.48 9.75 22.71
C LYS A 12 -3.58 10.97 22.50
N HIS A 13 -2.30 10.86 22.88
CA HIS A 13 -1.32 11.91 22.69
C HIS A 13 -1.08 12.21 21.20
N LEU A 14 -0.84 11.18 20.38
CA LEU A 14 -0.64 11.33 18.93
C LEU A 14 -1.88 11.92 18.25
N LEU A 15 -3.08 11.45 18.60
CA LEU A 15 -4.34 11.99 18.06
C LEU A 15 -4.52 13.48 18.39
N LYS A 16 -4.13 13.91 19.60
CA LYS A 16 -4.15 15.33 19.99
C LYS A 16 -3.20 16.14 19.12
N GLN A 17 -1.98 15.66 18.91
CA GLN A 17 -1.00 16.35 18.05
C GLN A 17 -1.47 16.43 16.59
N LEU A 18 -1.97 15.32 16.04
CA LEU A 18 -2.51 15.27 14.68
C LEU A 18 -3.65 16.26 14.49
N ARG A 19 -4.60 16.33 15.45
CA ARG A 19 -5.69 17.30 15.39
C ARG A 19 -5.18 18.74 15.31
N LEU A 20 -4.18 19.09 16.12
CA LEU A 20 -3.60 20.43 16.11
C LEU A 20 -2.93 20.77 14.78
N LEU A 21 -2.12 19.85 14.24
CA LEU A 21 -1.44 20.04 12.95
C LEU A 21 -2.43 20.09 11.79
N SER A 22 -3.40 19.17 11.75
CA SER A 22 -4.41 19.13 10.68
C SER A 22 -5.27 20.39 10.67
N THR A 23 -5.69 20.89 11.84
CA THR A 23 -6.44 22.15 11.94
C THR A 23 -5.60 23.35 11.51
N ASN A 24 -4.32 23.39 11.90
CA ASN A 24 -3.42 24.46 11.45
C ASN A 24 -3.32 24.46 9.92
N ARG A 25 -3.14 23.28 9.31
CA ARG A 25 -3.05 23.14 7.86
C ARG A 25 -4.29 23.50 7.09
N LEU A 26 -5.47 23.22 7.63
CA LEU A 26 -6.73 23.58 6.98
C LEU A 26 -7.01 25.09 7.04
N ASN A 27 -6.48 25.78 8.05
CA ASN A 27 -6.79 27.18 8.31
C ASN A 27 -5.68 28.15 7.88
N ASN A 28 -4.46 27.68 7.68
CA ASN A 28 -3.29 28.50 7.38
C ASN A 28 -2.46 27.91 6.23
N THR A 29 -1.60 28.75 5.63
CA THR A 29 -0.53 28.25 4.75
C THR A 29 0.44 27.41 5.57
N SER A 30 0.42 26.09 5.38
CA SER A 30 1.33 25.18 6.10
C SER A 30 2.69 25.12 5.46
N SER A 31 3.72 25.24 6.29
CA SER A 31 5.09 24.94 5.85
C SER A 31 5.24 23.46 5.53
N THR A 32 6.14 23.15 4.60
CA THR A 32 6.51 21.77 4.25
C THR A 32 6.94 20.96 5.47
N GLU A 33 7.61 21.59 6.44
CA GLU A 33 8.03 20.95 7.69
C GLU A 33 6.84 20.49 8.56
N LEU A 34 5.79 21.31 8.67
CA LEU A 34 4.59 20.94 9.44
C LEU A 34 3.85 19.77 8.79
N VAL A 35 3.77 19.75 7.45
CA VAL A 35 3.18 18.64 6.69
C VAL A 35 3.99 17.35 6.90
N GLN A 36 5.32 17.43 6.82
CA GLN A 36 6.19 16.27 7.08
C GLN A 36 6.03 15.73 8.50
N LYS A 37 5.88 16.62 9.49
CA LYS A 37 5.60 16.23 10.88
C LYS A 37 4.23 15.56 11.03
N GLU A 38 3.20 16.09 10.38
CA GLU A 38 1.85 15.49 10.36
C GLU A 38 1.90 14.07 9.75
N ILE A 39 2.55 13.91 8.60
CA ILE A 39 2.78 12.61 7.94
C ILE A 39 3.49 11.64 8.91
N ALA A 40 4.59 12.06 9.53
CA ALA A 40 5.35 11.21 10.44
C ALA A 40 4.50 10.71 11.61
N LEU A 41 3.61 11.56 12.15
CA LEU A 41 2.69 11.17 13.23
C LEU A 41 1.62 10.19 12.75
N TYR A 42 1.12 10.32 11.51
CA TYR A 42 0.23 9.32 10.92
C TYR A 42 0.92 7.96 10.82
N PHE A 43 2.17 7.90 10.35
CA PHE A 43 2.94 6.65 10.29
C PHE A 43 3.19 6.04 11.67
N GLN A 44 3.52 6.86 12.68
CA GLN A 44 3.70 6.38 14.05
C GLN A 44 2.41 5.79 14.61
N LEU A 45 1.28 6.46 14.37
CA LEU A 45 -0.02 5.99 14.82
C LEU A 45 -0.44 4.72 14.08
N ALA A 46 -0.21 4.64 12.76
CA ALA A 46 -0.47 3.46 11.96
C ALA A 46 0.29 2.24 12.49
N LYS A 47 1.60 2.36 12.73
CA LYS A 47 2.43 1.28 13.29
C LYS A 47 1.96 0.82 14.68
N LEU A 48 1.47 1.75 15.51
CA LEU A 48 0.87 1.38 16.79
C LEU A 48 -0.40 0.56 16.62
N TYR A 49 -1.26 0.95 15.68
CA TYR A 49 -2.46 0.18 15.33
C TYR A 49 -2.11 -1.18 14.74
N GLU A 50 -1.15 -1.28 13.82
CA GLU A 50 -0.70 -2.57 13.27
C GLU A 50 -0.23 -3.54 14.37
N ALA A 51 0.51 -3.05 15.38
CA ALA A 51 0.94 -3.84 16.53
C ALA A 51 -0.21 -4.28 17.47
N MET A 52 -1.45 -3.86 17.20
CA MET A 52 -2.65 -4.19 17.98
C MET A 52 -3.68 -5.00 17.19
N ILE A 53 -3.40 -5.35 15.93
CA ILE A 53 -4.26 -6.22 15.13
C ILE A 53 -4.48 -7.55 15.87
N GLY A 54 -5.74 -7.99 15.89
CA GLY A 54 -6.17 -9.21 16.59
C GLY A 54 -6.31 -9.06 18.11
N LYS A 55 -6.06 -7.88 18.70
CA LYS A 55 -6.26 -7.66 20.14
C LYS A 55 -7.70 -7.24 20.42
N LYS A 56 -8.42 -7.97 21.30
CA LYS A 56 -9.82 -7.69 21.68
C LYS A 56 -10.13 -6.24 22.05
N LYS A 57 -9.19 -5.53 22.70
CA LYS A 57 -9.35 -4.12 23.10
C LYS A 57 -9.30 -3.14 21.91
N TYR A 58 -8.78 -3.58 20.76
CA TYR A 58 -8.60 -2.78 19.56
C TYR A 58 -9.19 -3.54 18.35
N PRO A 59 -10.52 -3.74 18.32
CA PRO A 59 -11.16 -4.57 17.31
C PRO A 59 -10.99 -4.03 15.88
N PHE A 60 -10.80 -2.72 15.73
CA PHE A 60 -10.67 -2.04 14.44
C PHE A 60 -9.24 -1.59 14.12
N ALA A 61 -8.24 -2.22 14.76
CA ALA A 61 -6.85 -1.81 14.62
C ALA A 61 -6.35 -1.85 13.16
N ARG A 62 -6.82 -2.81 12.36
CA ARG A 62 -6.45 -2.92 10.94
C ARG A 62 -6.97 -1.70 10.16
N GLU A 63 -8.23 -1.36 10.33
CA GLU A 63 -8.92 -0.26 9.66
C GLU A 63 -8.35 1.09 10.11
N GLN A 64 -8.04 1.22 11.41
CA GLN A 64 -7.42 2.42 11.98
C GLN A 64 -6.01 2.65 11.43
N ALA A 65 -5.21 1.59 11.27
CA ALA A 65 -3.90 1.70 10.63
C ALA A 65 -4.02 2.17 9.18
N LEU A 66 -4.92 1.54 8.40
CA LEU A 66 -5.16 1.91 7.01
C LEU A 66 -5.66 3.36 6.87
N ALA A 67 -6.53 3.81 7.77
CA ALA A 67 -7.01 5.20 7.80
C ALA A 67 -5.87 6.20 8.03
N CYS A 68 -4.90 5.87 8.89
CA CYS A 68 -3.72 6.70 9.08
C CYS A 68 -2.87 6.80 7.80
N TYR A 69 -2.63 5.68 7.11
CA TYR A 69 -1.92 5.71 5.83
C TYR A 69 -2.69 6.48 4.75
N ARG A 70 -4.02 6.34 4.67
CA ARG A 70 -4.85 7.14 3.76
C ARG A 70 -4.73 8.64 4.03
N ALA A 71 -4.73 9.04 5.30
CA ALA A 71 -4.55 10.45 5.67
C ALA A 71 -3.16 10.98 5.27
N ALA A 72 -2.09 10.19 5.46
CA ALA A 72 -0.76 10.55 4.98
C ALA A 72 -0.66 10.56 3.44
N ALA A 73 -1.32 9.62 2.76
CA ALA A 73 -1.35 9.55 1.30
C ALA A 73 -2.06 10.75 0.66
N ALA A 74 -3.08 11.30 1.34
CA ALA A 74 -3.76 12.55 0.97
C ALA A 74 -2.89 13.81 1.12
N LEU A 75 -1.71 13.67 1.73
CA LEU A 75 -0.67 14.71 1.82
C LEU A 75 0.48 14.42 0.85
N ASP A 76 0.19 13.73 -0.25
CA ASP A 76 1.12 13.37 -1.32
C ASP A 76 2.36 12.57 -0.86
N ASN A 77 2.23 11.83 0.25
CA ASN A 77 3.31 10.96 0.69
C ASN A 77 3.37 9.67 -0.14
N ALA A 78 4.43 9.52 -0.94
CA ALA A 78 4.62 8.40 -1.85
C ALA A 78 4.61 7.01 -1.17
N GLU A 79 5.26 6.88 -0.01
CA GLU A 79 5.28 5.62 0.75
C GLU A 79 3.88 5.28 1.27
N ALA A 80 3.14 6.27 1.79
CA ALA A 80 1.77 6.05 2.25
C ALA A 80 0.84 5.67 1.11
N GLN A 81 0.95 6.34 -0.04
CA GLN A 81 0.24 5.97 -1.26
C GLN A 81 0.57 4.52 -1.66
N PHE A 82 1.84 4.12 -1.65
CA PHE A 82 2.23 2.73 -1.90
C PHE A 82 1.59 1.75 -0.91
N LEU A 83 1.65 2.02 0.40
CA LEU A 83 1.11 1.14 1.43
C LEU A 83 -0.41 0.99 1.33
N VAL A 84 -1.13 2.07 1.03
CA VAL A 84 -2.59 2.02 0.78
C VAL A 84 -2.86 1.22 -0.50
N GLY A 85 -2.14 1.50 -1.58
CA GLY A 85 -2.28 0.80 -2.86
C GLY A 85 -2.03 -0.71 -2.73
N GLN A 86 -1.00 -1.10 -1.99
CA GLN A 86 -0.69 -2.50 -1.69
C GLN A 86 -1.82 -3.19 -0.91
N LYS A 87 -2.29 -2.57 0.18
CA LYS A 87 -3.37 -3.14 1.01
C LYS A 87 -4.70 -3.22 0.23
N SER A 88 -4.99 -2.23 -0.63
CA SER A 88 -6.16 -2.27 -1.52
C SER A 88 -6.03 -3.35 -2.60
N LEU A 89 -4.82 -3.60 -3.11
CA LEU A 89 -4.57 -4.67 -4.08
C LEU A 89 -4.77 -6.06 -3.43
N GLU A 90 -4.25 -6.25 -2.22
CA GLU A 90 -4.47 -7.47 -1.43
C GLU A 90 -5.97 -7.72 -1.20
N GLU A 91 -6.73 -6.69 -0.84
CA GLU A 91 -8.18 -6.77 -0.70
C GLU A 91 -8.84 -7.10 -2.03
N GLY A 92 -8.47 -6.45 -3.14
CA GLY A 92 -9.00 -6.73 -4.48
C GLY A 92 -8.79 -8.21 -4.87
N ARG A 93 -7.59 -8.74 -4.66
CA ARG A 93 -7.27 -10.15 -4.93
C ARG A 93 -8.07 -11.12 -4.06
N LEU A 94 -8.24 -10.81 -2.77
CA LEU A 94 -9.11 -11.59 -1.89
C LEU A 94 -10.55 -11.59 -2.43
N ARG A 95 -11.08 -10.43 -2.82
CA ARG A 95 -12.44 -10.31 -3.34
C ARG A 95 -12.62 -11.07 -4.66
N GLU A 96 -11.60 -11.07 -5.50
CA GLU A 96 -11.56 -11.86 -6.74
C GLU A 96 -11.65 -13.35 -6.44
N GLU A 97 -10.83 -13.86 -5.52
CA GLU A 97 -10.87 -15.26 -5.08
C GLU A 97 -12.25 -15.65 -4.51
N LEU A 98 -12.82 -14.79 -3.66
CA LEU A 98 -14.18 -14.99 -3.12
C LEU A 98 -15.23 -15.02 -4.24
N GLN A 99 -15.10 -14.14 -5.24
CA GLN A 99 -16.01 -14.11 -6.38
C GLN A 99 -15.89 -15.37 -7.24
N SER A 100 -14.66 -15.83 -7.50
CA SER A 100 -14.39 -17.04 -8.29
C SER A 100 -14.81 -18.33 -7.57
N SER A 101 -14.93 -18.32 -6.24
CA SER A 101 -15.35 -19.49 -5.46
C SER A 101 -16.82 -19.91 -5.70
N GLY A 102 -17.64 -19.02 -6.26
CA GLY A 102 -19.07 -19.23 -6.50
C GLY A 102 -19.92 -19.16 -5.23
N PHE A 103 -19.59 -19.90 -4.17
CA PHE A 103 -20.37 -19.94 -2.92
C PHE A 103 -20.34 -18.59 -2.16
N LEU A 104 -19.23 -17.85 -2.23
CA LEU A 104 -19.09 -16.53 -1.59
C LEU A 104 -19.27 -15.37 -2.60
N ALA A 105 -19.65 -15.68 -3.84
CA ALA A 105 -19.91 -14.70 -4.88
C ALA A 105 -21.19 -13.91 -4.59
N SER A 106 -21.14 -12.60 -4.79
CA SER A 106 -22.32 -11.73 -4.67
C SER A 106 -22.10 -10.40 -5.39
N ASP A 107 -23.18 -9.72 -5.75
CA ASP A 107 -23.11 -8.38 -6.36
C ASP A 107 -22.41 -7.37 -5.43
N ALA A 108 -22.63 -7.50 -4.12
CA ALA A 108 -21.92 -6.72 -3.12
C ALA A 108 -20.40 -6.96 -3.19
N ASN A 109 -19.98 -8.23 -3.29
CA ASN A 109 -18.57 -8.57 -3.45
C ASN A 109 -17.99 -8.03 -4.76
N THR A 110 -18.73 -8.08 -5.87
CA THR A 110 -18.35 -7.46 -7.15
C THR A 110 -18.12 -5.95 -7.02
N ALA A 111 -18.98 -5.25 -6.28
CA ALA A 111 -18.81 -3.82 -6.02
C ALA A 111 -17.54 -3.55 -5.19
N TYR A 112 -17.29 -4.35 -4.14
CA TYR A 112 -16.07 -4.22 -3.33
C TYR A 112 -14.81 -4.55 -4.12
N LEU A 113 -14.83 -5.60 -4.94
CA LEU A 113 -13.75 -5.98 -5.85
C LEU A 113 -13.36 -4.81 -6.76
N THR A 114 -14.36 -4.25 -7.44
CA THR A 114 -14.17 -3.13 -8.37
C THR A 114 -13.59 -1.92 -7.66
N MET A 115 -14.10 -1.58 -6.47
CA MET A 115 -13.60 -0.45 -5.69
C MET A 115 -12.16 -0.69 -5.21
N SER A 116 -11.85 -1.89 -4.72
CA SER A 116 -10.52 -2.24 -4.21
C SER A 116 -9.45 -2.15 -5.30
N PHE A 117 -9.70 -2.69 -6.51
CA PHE A 117 -8.75 -2.54 -7.62
C PHE A 117 -8.64 -1.09 -8.10
N LYS A 118 -9.75 -0.35 -8.16
CA LYS A 118 -9.72 1.08 -8.49
C LYS A 118 -8.83 1.86 -7.51
N ASP A 119 -9.03 1.66 -6.21
CA ASP A 119 -8.20 2.27 -5.17
C ASP A 119 -6.72 1.86 -5.34
N ALA A 120 -6.46 0.56 -5.52
CA ALA A 120 -5.11 0.03 -5.67
C ALA A 120 -4.36 0.71 -6.82
N HIS A 121 -4.93 0.72 -8.03
CA HIS A 121 -4.28 1.31 -9.19
C HIS A 121 -4.13 2.83 -9.07
N GLY A 122 -5.12 3.52 -8.49
CA GLY A 122 -5.05 4.96 -8.25
C GLY A 122 -3.89 5.33 -7.33
N PHE A 123 -3.78 4.67 -6.18
CA PHE A 123 -2.72 4.94 -5.21
C PHE A 123 -1.32 4.49 -5.70
N LEU A 124 -1.22 3.34 -6.37
CA LEU A 124 0.06 2.88 -6.92
C LEU A 124 0.57 3.80 -8.04
N LEU A 125 -0.32 4.31 -8.89
CA LEU A 125 0.03 5.29 -9.92
C LEU A 125 0.47 6.62 -9.29
N ALA A 126 -0.21 7.07 -8.23
CA ALA A 126 0.21 8.27 -7.50
C ALA A 126 1.61 8.09 -6.91
N ALA A 127 1.87 6.98 -6.22
CA ALA A 127 3.18 6.70 -5.64
C ALA A 127 4.29 6.62 -6.71
N GLU A 128 4.01 5.99 -7.85
CA GLU A 128 4.96 5.93 -8.97
C GLU A 128 5.28 7.31 -9.54
N LYS A 129 4.30 8.22 -9.66
CA LYS A 129 4.56 9.61 -10.11
C LYS A 129 5.54 10.33 -9.18
N HIS A 130 5.58 9.94 -7.90
CA HIS A 130 6.59 10.37 -6.92
C HIS A 130 7.84 9.48 -6.90
N GLN A 131 8.13 8.77 -7.99
CA GLN A 131 9.32 7.91 -8.18
C GLN A 131 9.40 6.72 -7.20
N HIS A 132 8.28 6.27 -6.63
CA HIS A 132 8.26 5.16 -5.69
C HIS A 132 8.52 3.81 -6.39
N ILE A 133 9.72 3.26 -6.19
CA ILE A 133 10.23 2.09 -6.91
C ILE A 133 9.35 0.85 -6.73
N LYS A 134 8.96 0.55 -5.48
CA LYS A 134 8.10 -0.62 -5.19
C LYS A 134 6.71 -0.46 -5.80
N ALA A 135 6.21 0.77 -5.96
CA ALA A 135 4.90 1.00 -6.55
C ALA A 135 4.95 0.74 -8.06
N LYS A 136 5.99 1.24 -8.74
CA LYS A 136 6.26 0.95 -10.16
C LYS A 136 6.33 -0.57 -10.41
N ARG A 137 7.12 -1.28 -9.59
CA ARG A 137 7.22 -2.75 -9.64
C ARG A 137 5.86 -3.43 -9.47
N LEU A 138 5.10 -3.04 -8.44
CA LEU A 138 3.82 -3.67 -8.14
C LEU A 138 2.80 -3.41 -9.25
N ARG A 139 2.79 -2.22 -9.88
CA ARG A 139 1.99 -1.96 -11.09
C ARG A 139 2.38 -2.88 -12.24
N GLY A 140 3.68 -3.08 -12.47
CA GLY A 140 4.14 -4.04 -13.47
C GLY A 140 3.60 -5.44 -13.23
N LEU A 141 3.65 -5.91 -11.97
CA LEU A 141 3.07 -7.18 -11.57
C LEU A 141 1.55 -7.26 -11.78
N CYS A 142 0.81 -6.16 -11.60
CA CYS A 142 -0.63 -6.13 -11.92
C CYS A 142 -0.89 -6.41 -13.41
N TYR A 143 -0.12 -5.79 -14.33
CA TYR A 143 -0.27 -6.02 -15.77
C TYR A 143 0.15 -7.43 -16.19
N ILE A 144 1.22 -7.98 -15.59
CA ILE A 144 1.68 -9.35 -15.88
C ILE A 144 0.60 -10.38 -15.50
N ASN A 145 -0.05 -10.19 -14.36
CA ASN A 145 -0.96 -11.17 -13.78
C ASN A 145 -2.45 -10.88 -14.05
N GLY A 146 -2.79 -9.71 -14.59
CA GLY A 146 -4.18 -9.30 -14.84
C GLY A 146 -4.93 -8.89 -13.57
N TRP A 147 -4.24 -8.44 -12.53
CA TRP A 147 -4.89 -8.04 -11.27
C TRP A 147 -5.57 -6.68 -11.42
N GLY A 148 -6.89 -6.69 -11.65
CA GLY A 148 -7.70 -5.47 -11.77
C GLY A 148 -7.50 -4.68 -13.07
N VAL A 149 -6.65 -5.17 -13.97
CA VAL A 149 -6.35 -4.60 -15.28
C VAL A 149 -6.24 -5.71 -16.33
N PRO A 150 -6.49 -5.42 -17.62
CA PRO A 150 -6.19 -6.38 -18.70
C PRO A 150 -4.73 -6.81 -18.66
N ILE A 151 -4.48 -8.09 -19.00
CA ILE A 151 -3.13 -8.63 -19.08
C ILE A 151 -2.38 -7.93 -20.21
N ASP A 152 -1.24 -7.33 -19.85
CA ASP A 152 -0.27 -6.79 -20.79
C ASP A 152 1.13 -7.10 -20.26
N LYS A 153 1.63 -8.29 -20.63
CA LYS A 153 2.92 -8.77 -20.14
C LYS A 153 4.08 -7.86 -20.53
N ASN A 154 4.05 -7.29 -21.73
CA ASN A 154 5.14 -6.43 -22.21
C ASN A 154 5.22 -5.16 -21.38
N ALA A 155 4.11 -4.42 -21.26
CA ALA A 155 4.07 -3.22 -20.42
C ALA A 155 4.36 -3.53 -18.95
N GLY A 156 3.92 -4.70 -18.48
CA GLY A 156 4.19 -5.17 -17.13
C GLY A 156 5.67 -5.44 -16.86
N PHE A 157 6.36 -6.14 -17.77
CA PHE A 157 7.79 -6.39 -17.66
C PHE A 157 8.62 -5.11 -17.86
N ASP A 158 8.21 -4.18 -18.74
CA ASP A 158 8.84 -2.86 -18.87
C ASP A 158 8.89 -2.12 -17.53
N LEU A 159 7.76 -2.06 -16.82
CA LEU A 159 7.69 -1.44 -15.49
C LEU A 159 8.54 -2.16 -14.46
N VAL A 160 8.57 -3.50 -14.49
CA VAL A 160 9.39 -4.29 -13.57
C VAL A 160 10.88 -4.04 -13.82
N VAL A 161 11.34 -4.11 -15.07
CA VAL A 161 12.73 -3.82 -15.49
C VAL A 161 13.12 -2.42 -15.05
N ALA A 162 12.31 -1.41 -15.42
CA ALA A 162 12.57 -0.02 -15.04
C ALA A 162 12.63 0.18 -13.52
N SER A 163 11.84 -0.58 -12.74
CA SER A 163 11.92 -0.53 -11.28
C SER A 163 13.24 -1.07 -10.74
N ILE A 164 13.77 -2.16 -11.32
CA ILE A 164 15.02 -2.79 -10.88
C ILE A 164 16.22 -1.92 -11.24
N GLU A 165 16.18 -1.33 -12.45
CA GLU A 165 17.19 -0.38 -12.91
C GLU A 165 17.23 0.88 -12.06
N GLN A 166 16.06 1.42 -11.68
CA GLN A 166 15.98 2.60 -10.83
C GLN A 166 16.63 2.41 -9.45
N GLU A 167 16.60 1.20 -8.87
CA GLU A 167 17.34 0.89 -7.63
C GLU A 167 18.68 0.16 -7.85
N ASN A 168 19.14 0.06 -9.10
CA ASN A 168 20.39 -0.60 -9.48
C ASN A 168 20.57 -2.01 -8.87
N ALA A 169 19.48 -2.80 -8.87
CA ALA A 169 19.36 -4.00 -8.04
C ALA A 169 19.29 -5.32 -8.83
N TRP A 170 19.86 -5.37 -10.03
CA TRP A 170 19.86 -6.59 -10.85
C TRP A 170 20.60 -7.76 -10.18
N ASP A 171 21.60 -7.47 -9.36
CA ASP A 171 22.36 -8.44 -8.56
C ASP A 171 21.50 -9.13 -7.47
N ARG A 172 20.47 -8.45 -6.97
CA ARG A 172 19.58 -8.93 -5.91
C ARG A 172 18.14 -9.20 -6.39
N VAL A 173 17.92 -9.31 -7.69
CA VAL A 173 16.59 -9.49 -8.29
C VAL A 173 15.83 -10.69 -7.70
N GLN A 174 16.49 -11.84 -7.55
CA GLN A 174 15.87 -13.04 -6.97
C GLN A 174 15.41 -12.80 -5.53
N LYS A 175 16.22 -12.11 -4.72
CA LYS A 175 15.88 -11.76 -3.34
C LYS A 175 14.67 -10.83 -3.28
N ILE A 176 14.64 -9.79 -4.11
CA ILE A 176 13.52 -8.84 -4.20
C ILE A 176 12.20 -9.57 -4.47
N PHE A 177 12.19 -10.47 -5.45
CA PHE A 177 10.97 -11.18 -5.83
C PHE A 177 10.60 -12.30 -4.85
N ALA A 178 11.59 -12.93 -4.21
CA ALA A 178 11.33 -13.88 -3.13
C ALA A 178 10.62 -13.23 -1.93
N GLU A 179 11.01 -12.00 -1.56
CA GLU A 179 10.32 -11.22 -0.52
C GLU A 179 8.88 -10.85 -0.90
N LEU A 180 8.56 -10.84 -2.20
CA LEU A 180 7.21 -10.65 -2.74
C LEU A 180 6.46 -11.99 -2.94
N GLY A 181 7.06 -13.13 -2.58
CA GLY A 181 6.49 -14.46 -2.77
C GLY A 181 6.57 -14.98 -4.21
N ILE A 182 7.35 -14.33 -5.08
CA ILE A 182 7.52 -14.70 -6.49
C ILE A 182 8.83 -15.46 -6.65
N ASN A 183 8.73 -16.79 -6.79
CA ASN A 183 9.87 -17.70 -6.89
C ASN A 183 9.83 -18.59 -8.16
N GLN A 184 8.95 -18.30 -9.10
CA GLN A 184 8.77 -19.13 -10.29
C GLN A 184 9.91 -18.92 -11.29
N SER A 185 10.54 -20.02 -11.72
CA SER A 185 11.64 -19.99 -12.72
C SER A 185 11.18 -19.42 -14.07
N SER A 186 9.93 -19.63 -14.46
CA SER A 186 9.31 -19.06 -15.66
C SER A 186 9.31 -17.53 -15.63
N PHE A 187 8.91 -16.93 -14.50
CA PHE A 187 8.90 -15.48 -14.32
C PHE A 187 10.29 -14.87 -14.54
N PHE A 188 11.32 -15.45 -13.93
CA PHE A 188 12.69 -14.94 -14.10
C PHE A 188 13.22 -15.15 -15.52
N SER A 189 12.86 -16.27 -16.16
CA SER A 189 13.24 -16.52 -17.55
C SER A 189 12.64 -15.47 -18.49
N GLU A 190 11.34 -15.18 -18.34
CA GLU A 190 10.65 -14.12 -19.09
C GLU A 190 11.26 -12.73 -18.79
N LEU A 191 11.50 -12.40 -17.52
CA LEU A 191 12.10 -11.13 -17.12
C LEU A 191 13.49 -10.91 -17.73
N PHE A 192 14.35 -11.93 -17.73
CA PHE A 192 15.69 -11.82 -18.30
C PHE A 192 15.70 -11.83 -19.83
N GLN A 193 14.69 -12.43 -20.47
CA GLN A 193 14.50 -12.32 -21.91
C GLN A 193 14.04 -10.90 -22.28
N HIS A 194 13.09 -10.34 -21.53
CA HIS A 194 12.53 -9.00 -21.78
C HIS A 194 13.53 -7.86 -21.57
N ARG A 195 14.49 -8.05 -20.65
CA ARG A 195 15.56 -7.08 -20.41
C ARG A 195 16.50 -6.87 -21.62
N LYS A 196 16.67 -7.90 -22.46
CA LYS A 196 17.66 -7.90 -23.55
C LYS A 196 17.22 -7.02 -24.71
#